data_AF-F0YSM8-F1
#
_entry.id   AF-F0YSM8-F1
#
_cell.length_a   1.000
_cell.length_b   1.000
_cell.length_c   1.000
_cell.angle_alpha   90.00
_cell.angle_beta   90.00
_cell.angle_gamma   90.00
#
_symmetry.space_group_name_H-M   'P 1'
#
loop_
_entity.id
_entity.type
_entity.pdbx_description
1 polymer ?
#
loop_
_entity_poly.entity_id
_entity_poly.type
_entity_poly.pdbx_seq_one_letter_code
_entity_poly.pdbx_strand_id
1 'polypeptide(L)'
;DNILRTRTYDLSITYDKYWQTPRMWLFGYDEASAPLTQPQIFEDILSDYAKRTVTFERHPHLDHPHASIHPCKHPNAMKKIIDNVSK
;
A
#
# COMPACT_ATOMS: atom_id res chain seq x y z
N ASP A 1 -23.08 -17.23 11.74
CA ASP A 1 -21.63 -17.44 11.93
C ASP A 1 -20.83 -16.84 10.80
N ASN A 2 -20.68 -15.52 10.77
CA ASN A 2 -19.93 -14.86 9.70
C ASN A 2 -19.07 -13.74 10.29
N ILE A 3 -18.19 -14.11 11.22
CA ILE A 3 -17.16 -13.19 11.71
C ILE A 3 -16.20 -12.97 10.54
N LEU A 4 -16.28 -11.80 9.92
CA LEU A 4 -15.31 -11.31 8.95
C LEU A 4 -13.97 -11.21 9.68
N ARG A 5 -12.94 -11.90 9.17
CA ARG A 5 -11.60 -11.88 9.74
C ARG A 5 -11.13 -10.43 9.91
N THR A 6 -10.87 -10.00 11.13
CA THR A 6 -10.48 -8.62 11.40
C THR A 6 -8.97 -8.47 11.22
N ARG A 7 -8.54 -7.73 10.21
CA ARG A 7 -7.13 -7.39 9.96
C ARG A 7 -6.90 -5.92 10.29
N THR A 8 -5.73 -5.62 10.81
CA THR A 8 -5.31 -4.25 11.11
C THR A 8 -4.11 -3.89 10.25
N TYR A 9 -4.01 -2.64 9.80
CA TYR A 9 -2.91 -2.20 8.94
C TYR A 9 -2.28 -0.91 9.45
N ASP A 10 -0.95 -0.92 9.51
CA ASP A 10 -0.13 0.28 9.63
C ASP A 10 0.18 0.81 8.23
N LEU A 11 -0.15 2.08 8.01
CA LEU A 11 0.08 2.77 6.75
C LEU A 11 1.16 3.83 6.95
N SER A 12 2.23 3.76 6.16
CA SER A 12 3.24 4.82 6.12
C SER A 12 3.32 5.43 4.72
N ILE A 13 3.60 6.73 4.69
CA ILE A 13 3.77 7.50 3.45
C ILE A 13 5.17 8.08 3.47
N THR A 14 5.94 7.78 2.43
CA THR A 14 7.28 8.34 2.24
C THR A 14 7.33 9.19 1.00
N TYR A 15 8.22 10.18 0.95
CA TYR A 15 8.46 10.93 -0.26
C TYR A 15 9.44 10.19 -1.18
N ASP A 16 8.98 9.77 -2.37
CA ASP A 16 9.85 9.19 -3.39
C ASP A 16 10.56 10.32 -4.15
N LYS A 17 11.89 10.42 -3.97
CA LYS A 17 12.69 11.48 -4.58
C LYS A 17 12.77 11.39 -6.10
N TYR A 18 12.72 10.18 -6.67
CA TYR A 18 12.87 9.98 -8.11
C TYR A 18 11.60 10.37 -8.86
N TRP A 19 10.43 9.91 -8.38
CA TRP A 19 9.12 10.23 -8.96
C TRP A 19 8.51 11.52 -8.41
N GLN A 20 9.14 12.14 -7.42
CA GLN A 20 8.69 13.36 -6.74
C GLN A 20 7.23 13.27 -6.26
N THR A 21 6.85 12.09 -5.76
CA THR A 21 5.49 11.78 -5.34
C THR A 21 5.48 10.99 -4.04
N PRO A 22 4.36 11.01 -3.30
CA PRO A 22 4.20 10.13 -2.16
C PRO A 22 4.20 8.67 -2.62
N ARG A 23 4.91 7.81 -1.89
CA ARG A 23 4.88 6.36 -1.99
C ARG A 23 4.21 5.81 -0.74
N MET A 24 3.25 4.91 -0.93
CA MET A 24 2.47 4.31 0.15
C MET A 24 3.02 2.92 0.49
N TRP A 25 3.06 2.63 1.78
CA TRP A 25 3.49 1.35 2.33
C TRP A 25 2.45 0.83 3.30
N LEU A 26 2.27 -0.48 3.30
CA LEU A 26 1.29 -1.19 4.11
C LEU A 26 1.98 -2.33 4.86
N PHE A 27 1.72 -2.40 6.16
CA PHE A 27 2.10 -3.50 7.01
C PHE A 27 0.88 -4.00 7.76
N GLY A 28 0.53 -5.27 7.56
CA GLY A 28 -0.72 -5.83 8.06
C GLY A 28 -0.52 -6.76 9.24
N TYR A 29 -1.55 -6.86 10.08
CA TYR A 29 -1.64 -7.73 11.24
C TYR A 29 -2.92 -8.56 11.19
N ASP A 30 -2.84 -9.81 11.64
CA ASP A 30 -4.01 -10.65 11.88
C ASP A 30 -4.70 -10.35 13.23
N GLU A 31 -5.74 -11.13 13.55
CA GLU A 31 -6.52 -10.98 14.79
C GLU A 31 -5.68 -11.24 16.06
N ALA A 32 -4.59 -12.00 15.95
CA ALA A 32 -3.65 -12.26 17.04
C ALA A 32 -2.54 -11.20 17.10
N SER A 33 -2.66 -10.11 16.34
CA SER A 33 -1.63 -9.07 16.17
C SER A 33 -0.31 -9.60 15.60
N ALA A 34 -0.34 -10.73 14.88
CA ALA A 34 0.83 -11.27 14.20
C ALA A 34 0.96 -10.67 12.78
N PRO A 35 2.18 -10.44 12.27
CA PRO A 35 2.39 -9.92 10.92
C PRO A 35 1.74 -10.80 9.84
N LEU A 36 1.02 -10.17 8.91
CA LEU A 36 0.43 -10.86 7.78
C LEU A 36 1.50 -11.28 6.78
N THR A 37 1.28 -12.46 6.20
CA THR A 37 2.07 -12.96 5.08
C THR A 37 1.73 -12.23 3.78
N GLN A 38 2.64 -12.28 2.82
CA GLN A 38 2.44 -11.69 1.50
C GLN A 38 1.12 -12.14 0.82
N PRO A 39 0.78 -13.43 0.74
CA PRO A 39 -0.49 -13.87 0.15
C PRO A 39 -1.72 -13.29 0.85
N GLN A 40 -1.70 -13.20 2.19
CA GLN A 40 -2.81 -12.64 2.95
C GLN A 40 -3.02 -11.16 2.62
N ILE A 41 -1.95 -10.37 2.54
CA ILE A 41 -2.05 -8.95 2.17
C ILE A 41 -2.61 -8.79 0.76
N PHE A 42 -2.28 -9.69 -0.17
CA PHE A 42 -2.83 -9.68 -1.53
C PHE A 42 -4.32 -10.01 -1.61
N GLU A 43 -4.91 -10.68 -0.61
CA GLU A 43 -6.36 -10.89 -0.54
C GLU A 43 -7.11 -9.58 -0.28
N ASP A 44 -6.47 -8.62 0.40
CA ASP A 44 -7.07 -7.32 0.74
C ASP A 44 -6.83 -6.25 -0.33
N ILE A 45 -5.98 -6.54 -1.32
CA ILE A 45 -5.70 -5.63 -2.44
C ILE A 45 -6.55 -6.07 -3.64
N LEU A 46 -7.30 -5.13 -4.21
CA LEU A 46 -8.05 -5.33 -5.45
C LEU A 46 -7.16 -5.98 -6.52
N SER A 47 -7.62 -7.11 -7.09
CA SER A 47 -6.84 -7.99 -7.97
C SER A 47 -6.18 -7.26 -9.16
N ASP A 48 -6.85 -6.24 -9.69
CA ASP A 48 -6.40 -5.45 -10.82
C ASP A 48 -5.22 -4.52 -10.48
N TYR A 49 -5.11 -4.13 -9.21
CA TYR A 49 -4.02 -3.30 -8.68
C TYR A 49 -2.91 -4.15 -8.08
N ALA A 50 -3.25 -5.27 -7.42
CA ALA A 50 -2.33 -6.23 -6.82
C ALA A 50 -1.22 -6.67 -7.80
N LYS A 51 -1.59 -7.06 -9.03
CA LYS A 51 -0.63 -7.57 -10.01
C LYS A 51 0.15 -6.49 -10.77
N ARG A 52 -0.24 -5.22 -10.64
CA ARG A 52 0.28 -4.13 -11.49
C ARG A 52 1.07 -3.10 -10.73
N THR A 53 0.72 -2.84 -9.48
CA THR A 53 1.28 -1.71 -8.72
C THR A 53 1.76 -2.08 -7.33
N VAL A 54 1.45 -3.27 -6.79
CA VAL A 54 1.90 -3.64 -5.43
C VAL A 54 3.05 -4.64 -5.47
N THR A 55 4.15 -4.29 -4.80
CA THR A 55 5.35 -5.12 -4.65
C THR A 55 5.73 -5.22 -3.18
N PHE A 56 6.36 -6.32 -2.76
CA PHE A 56 6.95 -6.40 -1.42
C PHE A 56 8.38 -5.86 -1.49
N GLU A 57 8.61 -4.74 -0.82
CA GLU A 57 9.88 -4.02 -0.86
C GLU A 57 10.34 -3.69 0.57
N ARG A 58 11.66 -3.53 0.77
CA ARG A 58 12.19 -3.06 2.05
C ARG A 58 11.81 -1.59 2.25
N HIS A 59 11.18 -1.29 3.37
CA HIS A 59 10.82 0.08 3.70
C HIS A 59 12.10 0.94 3.89
N PRO A 60 12.17 2.18 3.37
CA PRO A 60 13.39 2.98 3.38
C PRO A 60 13.83 3.44 4.78
N HIS A 61 12.92 3.41 5.76
CA HIS A 61 13.17 3.85 7.14
C HIS A 61 12.88 2.78 8.20
N LEU A 62 12.46 1.57 7.79
CA LEU A 62 12.10 0.48 8.72
C LEU A 62 12.77 -0.80 8.24
N ASP A 63 13.10 -1.68 9.18
CA ASP A 63 13.90 -2.88 8.89
C ASP A 63 13.09 -4.09 8.39
N HIS A 64 11.78 -3.94 8.22
CA HIS A 64 10.90 -5.00 7.74
C HIS A 64 10.40 -4.74 6.30
N PRO A 65 10.17 -5.81 5.52
CA PRO A 65 9.57 -5.69 4.20
C PRO A 65 8.08 -5.33 4.34
N HIS A 66 7.65 -4.35 3.58
CA HIS A 66 6.27 -3.87 3.56
C HIS A 66 5.71 -4.05 2.15
N ALA A 67 4.39 -4.18 2.04
CA ALA A 67 3.75 -4.04 0.75
C ALA A 67 3.82 -2.57 0.33
N SER A 68 4.34 -2.30 -0.87
CA SER A 68 4.59 -0.97 -1.42
C SER A 68 3.76 -0.78 -2.66
N ILE A 69 3.07 0.35 -2.77
CA ILE A 69 2.41 0.76 -4.02
C ILE A 69 3.43 1.56 -4.84
N HIS A 70 3.88 0.96 -5.94
CA HIS A 70 4.94 1.52 -6.78
C HIS A 70 4.52 2.88 -7.38
N PRO A 71 5.31 3.95 -7.19
CA PRO A 71 4.85 5.32 -7.45
C PRO A 71 4.89 5.75 -8.92
N CYS A 72 5.33 4.91 -9.86
CA CYS A 72 5.51 5.30 -11.27
C CYS A 72 4.25 5.84 -11.97
N LYS A 73 3.05 5.55 -11.46
CA LYS A 73 1.78 6.09 -11.97
C LYS A 73 1.15 7.16 -11.06
N HIS A 74 1.75 7.42 -9.89
CA HIS A 74 1.25 8.40 -8.93
C HIS A 74 1.25 9.84 -9.47
N PRO A 75 2.26 10.33 -10.25
CA PRO A 75 2.22 11.69 -10.77
C PRO A 75 0.95 11.98 -11.59
N ASN A 76 0.58 11.05 -12.46
CA ASN A 76 -0.62 11.17 -13.30
C ASN A 76 -1.91 11.07 -12.47
N ALA A 77 -1.93 10.20 -11.45
CA ALA A 77 -3.08 10.05 -10.57
C ALA A 77 -3.31 11.32 -9.73
N MET A 78 -2.25 11.86 -9.11
CA MET A 78 -2.31 13.08 -8.30
C MET A 78 -2.77 14.28 -9.12
N LYS A 79 -2.26 14.45 -10.34
CA LYS A 79 -2.71 15.51 -11.25
C LYS A 79 -4.22 15.43 -11.49
N LYS A 80 -4.74 14.25 -11.84
CA LYS A 80 -6.18 14.04 -12.06
C LYS A 80 -7.02 14.32 -10.82
N ILE A 81 -6.53 13.97 -9.63
CA ILE A 81 -7.20 14.26 -8.36
C ILE A 81 -7.29 15.77 -8.17
N ILE A 82 -6.19 16.50 -8.30
CA ILE A 82 -6.15 17.96 -8.15
C ILE A 82 -7.07 18.64 -9.18
N ASP A 83 -7.00 18.23 -10.44
CA ASP A 83 -7.83 18.77 -11.52
C ASP A 83 -9.34 18.54 -11.28
N ASN A 84 -9.70 17.48 -10.56
CA ASN A 84 -11.10 17.18 -10.22
C ASN A 84 -11.56 17.88 -8.94
N VAL A 85 -10.67 18.09 -7.96
CA VAL A 85 -10.99 18.81 -6.72
C VAL A 85 -11.05 20.32 -6.94
N SER A 86 -10.33 20.83 -7.95
CA SER A 86 -10.29 22.26 -8.28
C SER A 86 -11.43 22.70 -9.22
N LYS A 87 -12.32 21.77 -9.61
CA LYS A 87 -13.55 22.05 -10.35
C LYS A 87 -14.69 22.29 -9.38
#